data_AF-A0A5N6YDK4-F1
#
_entry.id   AF-A0A5N6YDK4-F1
#
_cell.length_a   1.000
_cell.length_b   1.000
_cell.length_c   1.000
_cell.angle_alpha   90.00
_cell.angle_beta   90.00
_cell.angle_gamma   90.00
#
_symmetry.space_group_name_H-M   'P 1'
#
loop_
_entity.id
_entity.type
_entity.pdbx_description
1 polymer ?
#
loop_
_entity_poly.entity_id
_entity_poly.type
_entity_poly.pdbx_seq_one_letter_code
_entity_poly.pdbx_strand_id
1 'polypeptide(L)' 'MAAVTKNLAFGITASTSFEPPFLLAKRFSTLDHLTNGRIGWNIVTSWKKAAFKAIGLDTPIEHDERYRQADEYLRVVYK' A
#
# COMPACT_ATOMS: atom_id res chain seq x y z
N MET A 1 -13.57 2.09 13.84
CA MET A 1 -13.30 3.55 13.69
C MET A 1 -14.25 4.21 12.70
N ALA A 2 -14.36 3.74 11.46
CA ALA A 2 -15.27 4.32 10.47
C ALA A 2 -16.75 4.32 10.92
N ALA A 3 -17.21 3.25 11.59
CA ALA A 3 -18.58 3.13 12.10
C ALA A 3 -18.97 4.15 13.19
N VAL A 4 -17.99 4.77 13.87
CA VAL A 4 -18.23 5.71 14.98
C VAL A 4 -17.83 7.15 14.62
N THR A 5 -17.56 7.43 13.35
CA THR A 5 -17.17 8.77 12.85
C THR A 5 -17.89 9.08 11.54
N LYS A 6 -18.28 10.35 11.34
CA LYS A 6 -18.95 10.79 10.11
C LYS A 6 -17.97 11.34 9.06
N ASN A 7 -17.07 12.25 9.46
CA ASN A 7 -16.24 13.03 8.53
C ASN A 7 -14.73 12.78 8.67
N LEU A 8 -14.29 12.01 9.67
CA LEU A 8 -12.87 11.74 9.88
C LEU A 8 -12.34 10.82 8.77
N ALA A 9 -11.25 11.21 8.11
CA ALA A 9 -10.56 10.38 7.12
C ALA A 9 -9.49 9.48 7.75
N PHE A 10 -9.12 8.41 7.05
CA PHE A 10 -8.16 7.41 7.51
C PHE A 10 -6.97 7.30 6.54
N GLY A 11 -5.81 7.83 6.96
CA GLY A 11 -4.55 7.63 6.24
C GLY A 11 -3.95 6.26 6.59
N ILE A 12 -3.81 5.39 5.59
CA ILE A 12 -3.28 4.03 5.76
C ILE A 12 -1.96 3.94 5.02
N THR A 13 -0.90 3.54 5.73
CA THR A 13 0.41 3.26 5.13
C THR A 13 0.43 1.82 4.63
N ALA A 14 0.65 1.63 3.33
CA ALA A 14 0.83 0.33 2.72
C ALA A 14 1.96 0.36 1.70
N SER A 15 2.79 -0.68 1.69
CA SER A 15 4.00 -0.73 0.87
C SER A 15 3.73 -1.39 -0.49
N THR A 16 4.31 -0.82 -1.55
CA THR A 16 4.29 -1.41 -2.90
C THR A 16 5.29 -2.55 -3.08
N SER A 17 6.15 -2.81 -2.11
CA SER A 17 7.27 -3.74 -2.28
C SER A 17 6.97 -5.20 -1.94
N PHE A 18 5.84 -5.49 -1.28
CA PHE A 18 5.60 -6.80 -0.67
C PHE A 18 4.28 -7.46 -1.12
N GLU A 19 3.18 -6.71 -1.13
CA GLU A 19 1.84 -7.24 -1.47
C GLU A 19 1.55 -7.01 -2.96
N PRO A 20 1.08 -8.00 -3.72
CA PRO A 20 0.68 -7.80 -5.12
C PRO A 20 -0.38 -6.71 -5.32
N PRO A 21 -0.32 -5.90 -6.40
CA PRO A 21 -1.19 -4.73 -6.61
C PRO A 21 -2.68 -5.05 -6.64
N PHE A 22 -3.06 -6.21 -7.18
CA PHE A 22 -4.47 -6.62 -7.23
C PHE A 22 -5.09 -6.80 -5.84
N LEU A 23 -4.34 -7.37 -4.90
CA LEU A 23 -4.84 -7.59 -3.53
C LEU A 23 -4.99 -6.27 -2.78
N LEU A 24 -4.03 -5.35 -2.94
CA LEU A 24 -4.12 -4.01 -2.39
C LEU A 24 -5.33 -3.26 -2.96
N ALA A 25 -5.49 -3.24 -4.29
CA ALA A 25 -6.60 -2.57 -4.96
C ALA A 25 -7.95 -3.05 -4.41
N LYS A 26 -8.16 -4.37 -4.32
CA LYS A 26 -9.38 -4.95 -3.75
C LYS A 26 -9.62 -4.50 -2.30
N ARG A 27 -8.59 -4.53 -1.45
CA ARG A 27 -8.69 -4.13 -0.04
C ARG A 27 -9.02 -2.64 0.09
N PHE A 28 -8.35 -1.80 -0.68
CA PHE A 28 -8.55 -0.36 -0.65
C PHE A 28 -9.92 0.02 -1.22
N SER A 29 -10.39 -0.55 -2.34
CA SER A 29 -11.75 -0.33 -2.82
C SER A 29 -12.81 -0.76 -1.80
N THR A 30 -12.59 -1.90 -1.13
CA THR A 30 -13.50 -2.38 -0.07
C THR A 30 -13.56 -1.38 1.08
N LEU A 31 -12.42 -0.87 1.55
CA LEU A 31 -12.37 0.14 2.61
C LEU A 31 -12.96 1.47 2.15
N ASP A 32 -12.75 1.87 0.91
CA ASP A 32 -13.33 3.08 0.35
C ASP A 32 -14.86 3.01 0.40
N HIS A 33 -15.46 1.91 -0.05
CA HIS A 33 -16.90 1.68 0.07
C HIS A 33 -17.38 1.62 1.53
N LEU A 34 -16.71 0.86 2.40
CA LEU A 34 -17.11 0.72 3.81
C LEU A 34 -16.98 2.01 4.62
N THR A 35 -16.06 2.90 4.22
CA THR A 35 -15.86 4.19 4.87
C THR A 35 -16.56 5.34 4.17
N ASN A 36 -17.20 5.09 3.02
CA ASN A 36 -17.88 6.08 2.18
C ASN A 36 -16.92 7.16 1.66
N GLY A 37 -15.83 6.74 1.02
CA GLY A 37 -14.88 7.65 0.37
C GLY A 37 -13.84 8.27 1.30
N ARG A 38 -13.59 7.69 2.48
CA ARG A 38 -12.80 8.33 3.56
C ARG A 38 -11.42 7.74 3.79
N ILE A 39 -10.87 6.98 2.85
CA ILE A 39 -9.51 6.48 2.98
C ILE A 39 -8.51 7.33 2.19
N GLY A 40 -7.28 7.38 2.69
CA GLY A 40 -6.12 7.85 1.95
C GLY A 40 -5.02 6.81 2.02
N TRP A 41 -4.26 6.66 0.94
CA TRP A 41 -3.10 5.77 0.89
C TRP A 41 -1.80 6.57 1.03
N ASN A 42 -1.07 6.34 2.12
CA ASN A 42 0.34 6.75 2.22
C ASN A 42 1.21 5.68 1.54
N ILE A 43 1.59 5.94 0.29
CA ILE A 43 2.38 5.03 -0.54
C ILE A 43 3.83 5.02 -0.05
N VAL A 44 4.34 3.84 0.29
CA VAL A 44 5.73 3.67 0.73
C VAL A 44 6.38 2.50 0.00
N THR A 45 7.70 2.47 0.00
CA THR A 45 8.49 1.44 -0.71
C THR A 45 9.28 0.55 0.23
N SER A 46 9.10 0.63 1.55
CA SER A 46 9.81 -0.17 2.58
C SER A 46 11.36 -0.21 2.49
N TRP A 47 12.08 0.18 3.54
CA TRP A 47 13.56 0.21 3.48
C TRP A 47 14.27 -0.74 4.46
N LYS A 48 13.56 -1.23 5.49
CA LYS A 48 14.18 -2.00 6.58
C LYS A 48 14.50 -3.43 6.14
N LYS A 49 15.78 -3.83 6.25
CA LYS A 49 16.23 -5.21 5.95
C LYS A 49 15.42 -6.30 6.65
N ALA A 50 15.01 -6.08 7.90
CA ALA A 50 14.19 -7.03 8.64
C ALA A 50 12.83 -7.30 7.96
N ALA A 51 12.23 -6.29 7.31
CA ALA A 51 10.95 -6.45 6.61
C ALA A 51 11.10 -7.29 5.34
N PHE A 52 12.18 -7.08 4.56
CA PHE A 52 12.51 -7.91 3.40
C PHE A 52 12.78 -9.36 3.83
N LYS A 53 13.55 -9.55 4.90
CA LYS A 53 13.83 -10.89 5.42
C LYS A 53 12.55 -11.62 5.84
N ALA A 54 11.59 -10.91 6.45
CA ALA A 54 10.31 -11.50 6.89
C ALA A 54 9.45 -12.04 5.73
N ILE A 55 9.67 -11.57 4.50
CA ILE A 55 8.98 -12.05 3.29
C ILE A 55 9.86 -12.94 2.40
N GLY A 56 11.01 -13.40 2.92
CA GLY A 56 11.90 -14.31 2.20
C GLY A 56 12.91 -13.64 1.25
N LEU A 57 13.11 -12.32 1.35
CA LEU A 57 14.15 -11.60 0.61
C LEU A 57 15.35 -11.28 1.52
N ASP A 58 16.50 -11.90 1.26
CA ASP A 58 17.70 -11.74 2.10
C ASP A 58 18.33 -10.34 2.01
N THR A 59 18.21 -9.70 0.84
CA THR A 59 18.76 -8.38 0.57
C THR A 59 17.63 -7.44 0.14
N PRO A 60 17.54 -6.23 0.74
CA PRO A 60 16.62 -5.20 0.27
C PRO A 60 16.85 -4.87 -1.19
N ILE A 61 15.76 -4.63 -1.90
CA ILE A 61 15.82 -4.07 -3.25
C ILE A 61 16.43 -2.66 -3.17
N GLU A 62 17.30 -2.33 -4.11
CA GLU A 62 17.98 -1.03 -4.20
C GLU A 62 16.98 0.14 -4.20
N HIS A 63 17.37 1.27 -3.63
CA HIS A 63 16.48 2.40 -3.38
C HIS A 63 15.67 2.83 -4.63
N ASP A 64 16.36 3.09 -5.73
CA ASP A 64 15.72 3.61 -6.96
C ASP A 64 14.91 2.53 -7.69
N GLU A 65 15.34 1.28 -7.60
CA GLU A 65 14.59 0.13 -8.12
C GLU A 65 13.23 0.01 -7.43
N ARG A 66 13.17 0.21 -6.11
CA ARG A 66 11.89 0.17 -5.38
C ARG A 66 10.90 1.25 -5.85
N TYR A 67 11.39 2.42 -6.26
CA TYR A 67 10.54 3.47 -6.82
C TYR A 67 10.12 3.18 -8.27
N ARG A 68 10.99 2.57 -9.08
CA ARG A 68 10.59 2.08 -10.42
C ARG A 68 9.49 1.01 -10.35
N GLN A 69 9.60 0.10 -9.39
CA GLN A 69 8.55 -0.89 -9.11
C GLN A 69 7.27 -0.22 -8.59
N ALA A 70 7.38 0.80 -7.74
CA ALA A 70 6.22 1.55 -7.25
C ALA A 70 5.46 2.29 -8.37
N ASP A 71 6.17 2.83 -9.36
CA ASP A 71 5.55 3.46 -10.53
C ASP A 71 4.72 2.46 -11.36
N GLU A 72 5.26 1.27 -11.63
CA GLU A 72 4.50 0.20 -12.26
C GLU A 72 3.32 -0.26 -11.39
N TYR A 73 3.52 -0.41 -10.08
CA TYR A 73 2.48 -0.78 -9.14
C TYR A 73 1.27 0.17 -9.23
N LEU A 74 1.52 1.48 -9.22
CA LEU A 74 0.47 2.49 -9.34
C LEU A 74 -0.21 2.43 -10.71
N ARG A 75 0.54 2.24 -11.80
CA ARG A 75 -0.04 2.04 -13.13
C ARG A 75 -0.96 0.83 -13.20
N VAL A 76 -0.69 -0.23 -12.44
CA VAL A 76 -1.59 -1.41 -12.36
C VAL A 76 -2.83 -1.08 -11.54
N VAL A 77 -2.69 -0.40 -10.40
CA VAL A 77 -3.82 -0.06 -9.51
C VAL A 77 -4.78 0.96 -10.14
N TYR A 78 -4.27 1.85 -11.01
CA TYR A 78 -5.10 2.85 -11.69
C TYR A 78 -5.82 2.34 -12.95
N LYS A 79 -5.54 1.12 -13.42
CA LYS A 79 -6.25 0.49 -14.55
C LYS A 79 -7.50 -0.21 -14.07
#